data_AF-A0A3R7VCU4-F1
#
_entry.id   AF-A0A3R7VCU4-F1
#
_cell.length_a   1.000
_cell.length_b   1.000
_cell.length_c   1.000
_cell.angle_alpha   90.00
_cell.angle_beta   90.00
_cell.angle_gamma   90.00
#
_symmetry.space_group_name_H-M   'P 1'
#
loop_
_entity.id
_entity.type
_entity.pdbx_description
1 polymer ?
#
loop_
_entity_poly.entity_id
_entity_poly.type
_entity_poly.pdbx_seq_one_letter_code
_entity_poly.pdbx_strand_id
1 'polypeptide(L)'
;MRRFAVVGHRAMARGKLPLNDLAGSGGRFDVLVRATTAALLTSHGLRENVEVILHLGGGPGPPRRLRLNGATLRGLHADERSAAGMLGKALLNPQPPRGQWREVTPGLDESGGALADTLREWNKSTVFVLDAEAQPFDQTMAEQPELEGSDLGFVLSDDQPLADVDLGGHTVARCSLGNRWLQGHAAVHIVHWLLDRQG
;
A
#
# COMPACT_ATOMS: atom_id res chain seq x y z
N MET A 1 -0.01 13.77 -6.02
CA MET A 1 -0.22 12.88 -4.83
C MET A 1 0.58 11.61 -5.04
N ARG A 2 1.12 10.98 -3.97
CA ARG A 2 1.80 9.68 -4.08
C ARG A 2 0.93 8.61 -3.44
N ARG A 3 0.62 7.52 -4.14
CA ARG A 3 -0.27 6.47 -3.65
C ARG A 3 0.42 5.12 -3.68
N PHE A 4 0.21 4.30 -2.65
CA PHE A 4 0.78 2.95 -2.56
C PHE A 4 -0.32 1.93 -2.29
N ALA A 5 -0.49 0.97 -3.18
CA ALA A 5 -1.36 -0.18 -2.97
C ALA A 5 -0.49 -1.36 -2.56
N VAL A 6 -0.63 -1.85 -1.33
CA VAL A 6 0.17 -2.96 -0.80
C VAL A 6 -0.71 -4.19 -0.66
N VAL A 7 -0.42 -5.22 -1.45
CA VAL A 7 -1.19 -6.45 -1.53
C VAL A 7 -0.64 -7.48 -0.54
N GLY A 8 -1.41 -7.77 0.50
CA GLY A 8 -1.20 -8.88 1.42
C GLY A 8 -2.10 -10.05 1.08
N HIS A 9 -1.61 -10.98 0.26
CA HIS A 9 -2.34 -12.17 -0.17
C HIS A 9 -2.76 -13.04 1.01
N ARG A 10 -1.89 -13.18 2.03
CA ARG A 10 -2.20 -13.96 3.24
C ARG A 10 -2.54 -13.10 4.44
N ALA A 11 -2.41 -11.78 4.34
CA ALA A 11 -2.60 -10.88 5.46
C ALA A 11 -4.04 -10.97 5.97
N MET A 12 -4.19 -11.29 7.26
CA MET A 12 -5.51 -11.54 7.83
C MET A 12 -6.44 -10.33 7.69
N ALA A 13 -7.66 -10.56 7.21
CA ALA A 13 -8.62 -9.51 6.92
C ALA A 13 -9.66 -9.26 8.04
N ARG A 14 -9.61 -10.00 9.15
CA ARG A 14 -10.61 -9.93 10.23
C ARG A 14 -10.12 -10.60 11.51
N GLY A 15 -10.72 -10.23 12.64
CA GLY A 15 -10.41 -10.79 13.96
C GLY A 15 -9.25 -10.07 14.65
N LYS A 16 -8.86 -10.59 15.82
CA LYS A 16 -7.78 -10.00 16.62
C LYS A 16 -6.41 -10.34 16.03
N LEU A 17 -5.68 -9.32 15.58
CA LEU A 17 -4.32 -9.46 15.06
C LEU A 17 -3.37 -10.01 16.12
N PRO A 18 -2.63 -11.13 15.86
CA PRO A 18 -1.64 -11.66 16.79
C PRO A 18 -0.37 -10.80 16.74
N LEU A 19 -0.31 -9.76 17.57
CA LEU A 19 0.83 -8.81 17.60
C LEU A 19 2.19 -9.44 17.94
N ASN A 20 2.21 -10.65 18.49
CA ASN A 20 3.43 -11.41 18.76
C ASN A 20 3.85 -12.33 17.60
N ASP A 21 3.03 -12.44 16.53
CA ASP A 21 3.26 -13.33 15.39
C ASP A 21 2.64 -12.74 14.10
N LEU A 22 3.12 -11.55 13.70
CA LEU A 22 2.64 -10.85 12.51
C LEU A 22 3.02 -11.58 11.21
N ALA A 23 4.18 -12.23 11.19
CA ALA A 23 4.70 -12.92 10.02
C ALA A 23 4.02 -14.28 9.79
N GLY A 24 3.81 -15.06 10.84
CA GLY A 24 3.15 -16.37 10.77
C GLY A 24 1.63 -16.23 10.76
N SER A 25 1.03 -16.23 11.94
CA SER A 25 -0.43 -16.22 12.13
C SER A 25 -1.11 -14.97 11.60
N GLY A 26 -0.41 -13.83 11.56
CA GLY A 26 -0.89 -12.60 10.92
C GLY A 26 -0.89 -12.65 9.39
N GLY A 27 -0.22 -13.66 8.79
CA GLY A 27 -0.17 -13.86 7.35
C GLY A 27 0.69 -12.82 6.63
N ARG A 28 1.92 -12.62 7.11
CA ARG A 28 2.84 -11.57 6.62
C ARG A 28 2.34 -10.15 6.79
N PHE A 29 1.53 -9.91 7.82
CA PHE A 29 1.06 -8.56 8.17
C PHE A 29 2.22 -7.60 8.49
N ASP A 30 3.35 -8.14 8.93
CA ASP A 30 4.61 -7.41 9.15
C ASP A 30 5.11 -6.69 7.89
N VAL A 31 4.92 -7.28 6.70
CA VAL A 31 5.30 -6.68 5.42
C VAL A 31 4.47 -5.42 5.14
N LEU A 32 3.15 -5.48 5.40
CA LEU A 32 2.23 -4.37 5.19
C LEU A 32 2.48 -3.23 6.18
N VAL A 33 2.79 -3.58 7.43
CA VAL A 33 3.19 -2.62 8.46
C VAL A 33 4.44 -1.87 8.03
N ARG A 34 5.51 -2.57 7.62
CA ARG A 34 6.75 -1.94 7.16
C ARG A 34 6.55 -1.08 5.91
N ALA A 35 5.74 -1.54 4.95
CA ALA A 35 5.46 -0.74 3.76
C ALA A 35 4.69 0.54 4.10
N THR A 36 3.75 0.46 5.05
CA THR A 36 2.96 1.60 5.54
C THR A 36 3.84 2.62 6.27
N THR A 37 4.69 2.16 7.19
CA THR A 37 5.61 3.03 7.93
C THR A 37 6.62 3.68 6.98
N ALA A 38 7.18 2.92 6.04
CA ALA A 38 8.09 3.44 5.01
C ALA A 38 7.44 4.51 4.11
N ALA A 39 6.15 4.36 3.79
CA ALA A 39 5.42 5.28 2.93
C ALA A 39 5.05 6.58 3.64
N LEU A 40 4.68 6.50 4.92
CA LEU A 40 4.06 7.63 5.61
C LEU A 40 5.02 8.38 6.52
N LEU A 41 5.93 7.70 7.23
CA LEU A 41 6.74 8.35 8.25
C LEU A 41 7.92 9.14 7.66
N THR A 42 8.16 10.30 8.25
CA THR A 42 9.41 11.06 8.14
C THR A 42 10.00 11.21 9.55
N SER A 43 11.17 11.84 9.67
CA SER A 43 11.81 12.05 10.98
C SER A 43 10.99 12.94 11.93
N HIS A 44 10.12 13.81 11.41
CA HIS A 44 9.37 14.80 12.19
C HIS A 44 7.85 14.75 11.99
N GLY A 45 7.33 13.68 11.37
CA GLY A 45 5.88 13.55 11.18
C GLY A 45 5.50 12.59 10.08
N LEU A 46 4.46 12.95 9.34
CA LEU A 46 3.91 12.17 8.24
C LEU A 46 4.02 12.91 6.92
N ARG A 47 4.16 12.18 5.82
CA ARG A 47 4.02 12.72 4.47
C ARG A 47 2.54 13.00 4.20
N GLU A 48 2.15 14.26 4.23
CA GLU A 48 0.75 14.67 4.07
C GLU A 48 0.18 14.39 2.66
N ASN A 49 1.05 14.31 1.66
CA ASN A 49 0.72 14.03 0.26
C ASN A 49 0.90 12.55 -0.12
N VAL A 50 0.69 11.63 0.84
CA VAL A 50 0.77 10.18 0.64
C VAL A 50 -0.54 9.49 1.05
N GLU A 51 -1.03 8.60 0.20
CA GLU A 51 -2.10 7.65 0.51
C GLU A 51 -1.56 6.21 0.44
N VAL A 52 -1.90 5.37 1.42
CA VAL A 52 -1.61 3.94 1.39
C VAL A 52 -2.91 3.16 1.45
N ILE A 53 -3.11 2.23 0.52
CA ILE A 53 -4.21 1.27 0.56
C ILE A 53 -3.63 -0.13 0.75
N LEU A 54 -3.90 -0.71 1.92
CA LEU A 54 -3.56 -2.08 2.24
C LEU A 54 -4.68 -3.00 1.76
N HIS A 55 -4.34 -4.04 1.01
CA HIS A 55 -5.26 -5.09 0.57
C HIS A 55 -5.03 -6.37 1.37
N LEU A 56 -6.00 -6.76 2.18
CA LEU A 56 -5.96 -7.91 3.07
C LEU A 56 -6.77 -9.05 2.46
N GLY A 57 -6.08 -10.02 1.87
CA GLY A 57 -6.67 -11.18 1.19
C GLY A 57 -6.80 -12.44 2.05
N GLY A 58 -6.24 -12.44 3.26
CA GLY A 58 -6.10 -13.64 4.09
C GLY A 58 -7.31 -14.00 4.95
N GLY A 59 -7.40 -15.29 5.27
CA GLY A 59 -8.41 -15.87 6.17
C GLY A 59 -9.79 -16.07 5.51
N PRO A 60 -10.79 -16.57 6.25
CA PRO A 60 -12.08 -17.00 5.67
C PRO A 60 -13.06 -15.85 5.44
N GLY A 61 -13.45 -15.58 4.20
CA GLY A 61 -14.42 -14.51 3.84
C GLY A 61 -13.83 -13.46 2.88
N PRO A 62 -14.59 -12.40 2.55
CA PRO A 62 -14.20 -11.44 1.52
C PRO A 62 -12.93 -10.62 1.89
N PRO A 63 -12.20 -10.11 0.89
CA PRO A 63 -11.00 -9.28 1.08
C PRO A 63 -11.36 -7.91 1.65
N ARG A 64 -10.45 -7.35 2.47
CA ARG A 64 -10.59 -6.04 3.12
C ARG A 64 -9.55 -5.05 2.64
N ARG A 65 -9.94 -3.79 2.54
CA ARG A 65 -9.05 -2.67 2.25
C ARG A 65 -8.95 -1.76 3.46
N LEU A 66 -7.73 -1.33 3.79
CA LEU A 66 -7.49 -0.26 4.75
C LEU A 66 -6.86 0.92 4.02
N ARG A 67 -7.41 2.12 4.16
CA ARG A 67 -6.84 3.33 3.58
C ARG A 67 -6.25 4.19 4.68
N LEU A 68 -5.01 4.60 4.48
CA LEU A 68 -4.30 5.52 5.34
C LEU A 68 -4.03 6.82 4.57
N ASN A 69 -4.55 7.93 5.07
CA ASN A 69 -4.37 9.25 4.49
C ASN A 69 -3.35 10.05 5.30
N GLY A 70 -2.17 10.30 4.73
CA GLY A 70 -1.07 10.96 5.43
C GLY A 70 -1.40 12.37 5.97
N ALA A 71 -2.34 13.10 5.37
CA ALA A 71 -2.73 14.42 5.86
C ALA A 71 -3.54 14.36 7.18
N THR A 72 -4.37 13.34 7.34
CA THR A 72 -5.32 13.23 8.47
C THR A 72 -4.94 12.15 9.48
N LEU A 73 -4.04 11.24 9.12
CA LEU A 73 -3.66 10.11 9.97
C LEU A 73 -3.09 10.58 11.32
N ARG A 74 -3.49 9.89 12.40
CA ARG A 74 -2.99 10.11 13.76
C ARG A 74 -2.66 8.78 14.43
N GLY A 75 -1.64 8.77 15.30
CA GLY A 75 -1.28 7.61 16.12
C GLY A 75 -0.47 6.52 15.40
N LEU A 76 0.06 6.79 14.20
CA LEU A 76 1.04 5.93 13.57
C LEU A 76 2.41 6.16 14.22
N HIS A 77 3.03 5.08 14.69
CA HIS A 77 4.37 5.08 15.29
C HIS A 77 5.34 4.29 14.40
N ALA A 78 6.63 4.58 14.50
CA ALA A 78 7.68 3.90 13.74
C ALA A 78 7.88 2.42 14.15
N ASP A 79 7.55 2.09 15.40
CA ASP A 79 7.59 0.72 15.91
C ASP A 79 6.53 -0.15 15.24
N GLU A 80 6.95 -1.32 14.74
CA GLU A 80 6.09 -2.26 14.02
C GLU A 80 4.92 -2.73 14.87
N ARG A 81 5.14 -3.03 16.16
CA ARG A 81 4.09 -3.56 17.03
C ARG A 81 2.97 -2.54 17.24
N SER A 82 3.33 -1.28 17.47
CA SER A 82 2.40 -0.18 17.68
C SER A 82 1.62 0.15 16.40
N ALA A 83 2.29 0.20 15.25
CA ALA A 83 1.65 0.36 13.95
C ALA A 83 0.69 -0.80 13.62
N ALA A 84 1.10 -2.04 13.87
CA ALA A 84 0.24 -3.21 13.73
C ALA A 84 -0.98 -3.14 14.65
N GLY A 85 -0.79 -2.71 15.90
CA GLY A 85 -1.89 -2.51 16.84
C GLY A 85 -2.91 -1.48 16.36
N MET A 86 -2.46 -0.38 15.76
CA MET A 86 -3.33 0.63 15.15
C MET A 86 -4.12 0.05 13.97
N LEU A 87 -3.44 -0.57 13.00
CA LEU A 87 -4.07 -1.17 11.82
C LEU A 87 -5.07 -2.29 12.21
N GLY A 88 -4.70 -3.08 13.22
CA GLY A 88 -5.51 -4.18 13.73
C GLY A 88 -6.86 -3.75 14.31
N LYS A 89 -7.04 -2.46 14.68
CA LYS A 89 -8.34 -1.93 15.14
C LYS A 89 -9.43 -2.10 14.09
N ALA A 90 -9.09 -1.92 12.81
CA ALA A 90 -10.05 -2.08 11.72
C ALA A 90 -10.59 -3.51 11.67
N LEU A 91 -9.72 -4.51 11.86
CA LEU A 91 -10.03 -5.93 11.73
C LEU A 91 -11.07 -6.44 12.74
N LEU A 92 -11.27 -5.71 13.84
CA LEU A 92 -12.23 -6.05 14.89
C LEU A 92 -13.68 -5.74 14.48
N ASN A 93 -13.87 -4.81 13.55
CA ASN A 93 -15.20 -4.39 13.12
C ASN A 93 -15.74 -5.30 12.00
N PRO A 94 -17.08 -5.48 11.92
CA PRO A 94 -17.72 -6.01 10.73
C PRO A 94 -17.36 -5.18 9.51
N GLN A 95 -16.90 -5.83 8.46
CA GLN A 95 -16.43 -5.15 7.27
C GLN A 95 -17.55 -4.35 6.57
N PRO A 96 -17.29 -3.11 6.13
CA PRO A 96 -18.23 -2.37 5.29
C PRO A 96 -18.45 -3.02 3.90
N PRO A 97 -19.56 -2.71 3.22
CA PRO A 97 -19.74 -3.11 1.82
C PRO A 97 -18.61 -2.63 0.90
N ARG A 98 -18.44 -3.33 -0.23
CA ARG A 98 -17.48 -2.95 -1.28
C ARG A 98 -17.72 -1.51 -1.75
N GLY A 99 -16.67 -0.70 -1.77
CA GLY A 99 -16.71 0.69 -2.22
C GLY A 99 -17.25 1.71 -1.20
N GLN A 100 -17.69 1.25 -0.03
CA GLN A 100 -18.06 2.14 1.08
C GLN A 100 -16.90 2.24 2.06
N TRP A 101 -16.34 3.43 2.21
CA TRP A 101 -15.28 3.73 3.18
C TRP A 101 -15.89 4.14 4.51
N ARG A 102 -15.39 3.58 5.62
CA ARG A 102 -15.75 3.95 6.98
C ARG A 102 -14.50 4.28 7.77
N GLU A 103 -14.49 5.43 8.44
CA GLU A 103 -13.39 5.81 9.33
C GLU A 103 -13.35 4.91 10.58
N VAL A 104 -12.17 4.40 10.91
CA VAL A 104 -11.89 3.60 12.11
C VAL A 104 -11.28 4.48 13.19
N THR A 105 -10.29 5.29 12.79
CA THR A 105 -9.64 6.35 13.58
C THR A 105 -9.22 7.46 12.61
N PRO A 106 -8.91 8.69 13.07
CA PRO A 106 -8.53 9.77 12.17
C PRO A 106 -7.50 9.36 11.11
N GLY A 107 -7.91 9.43 9.84
CA GLY A 107 -7.11 9.10 8.65
C GLY A 107 -6.84 7.62 8.41
N LEU A 108 -7.44 6.71 9.18
CA LEU A 108 -7.49 5.27 8.91
C LEU A 108 -8.94 4.88 8.61
N ASP A 109 -9.21 4.55 7.34
CA ASP A 109 -10.49 4.06 6.88
C ASP A 109 -10.44 2.58 6.52
N GLU A 110 -11.59 1.92 6.50
CA GLU A 110 -11.75 0.56 6.02
C GLU A 110 -12.88 0.43 4.99
N SER A 111 -12.74 -0.54 4.08
CA SER A 111 -13.75 -0.88 3.08
C SER A 111 -13.69 -2.35 2.67
N GLY A 112 -14.78 -2.84 2.07
CA GLY A 112 -14.76 -4.03 1.24
C GLY A 112 -14.05 -3.80 -0.10
N GLY A 113 -13.58 -4.87 -0.73
CA GLY A 113 -13.07 -4.85 -2.08
C GLY A 113 -11.64 -5.38 -2.22
N ALA A 114 -11.17 -5.42 -3.46
CA ALA A 114 -9.86 -5.95 -3.86
C ALA A 114 -9.01 -4.89 -4.59
N LEU A 115 -7.82 -5.26 -5.07
CA LEU A 115 -6.93 -4.36 -5.80
C LEU A 115 -7.62 -3.70 -7.00
N ALA A 116 -8.37 -4.47 -7.80
CA ALA A 116 -9.14 -3.94 -8.91
C ALA A 116 -10.11 -2.79 -8.55
N ASP A 117 -10.63 -2.77 -7.32
CA ASP A 117 -11.46 -1.65 -6.85
C ASP A 117 -10.64 -0.38 -6.64
N THR A 118 -9.47 -0.52 -6.05
CA THR A 118 -8.51 0.58 -5.89
C THR A 118 -8.04 1.09 -7.25
N LEU A 119 -7.71 0.20 -8.20
CA LEU A 119 -7.30 0.60 -9.55
C LEU A 119 -8.41 1.34 -10.29
N ARG A 120 -9.68 0.95 -10.10
CA ARG A 120 -10.84 1.69 -10.62
C ARG A 120 -10.99 3.07 -9.98
N GLU A 121 -10.83 3.16 -8.67
CA GLU A 121 -10.88 4.42 -7.92
C GLU A 121 -9.70 5.36 -8.27
N TRP A 122 -8.56 4.80 -8.69
CA TRP A 122 -7.37 5.51 -9.14
C TRP A 122 -7.34 5.78 -10.65
N ASN A 123 -8.48 5.79 -11.34
CA ASN A 123 -8.55 5.97 -12.80
C ASN A 123 -7.96 7.30 -13.34
N LYS A 124 -7.72 8.29 -12.47
CA LYS A 124 -7.06 9.55 -12.82
C LYS A 124 -5.56 9.58 -12.48
N SER A 125 -5.04 8.52 -11.86
CA SER A 125 -3.64 8.40 -11.48
C SER A 125 -2.88 7.53 -12.49
N THR A 126 -1.62 7.85 -12.75
CA THR A 126 -0.74 6.94 -13.46
C THR A 126 -0.26 5.88 -12.49
N VAL A 127 -0.61 4.61 -12.75
CA VAL A 127 -0.30 3.50 -11.84
C VAL A 127 0.79 2.60 -12.40
N PHE A 128 1.79 2.33 -11.56
CA PHE A 128 2.92 1.44 -11.84
C PHE A 128 2.87 0.20 -10.96
N VAL A 129 3.02 -0.97 -11.54
CA VAL A 129 3.42 -2.19 -10.82
C VAL A 129 4.95 -2.24 -10.80
N LEU A 130 5.52 -2.46 -9.63
CA LEU A 130 6.97 -2.63 -9.53
C LEU A 130 7.38 -4.02 -10.02
N ASP A 131 8.27 -4.06 -11.00
CA ASP A 131 8.76 -5.26 -11.64
C ASP A 131 10.25 -5.09 -11.97
N ALA A 132 11.11 -5.98 -11.45
CA ALA A 132 12.55 -5.87 -11.61
C ALA A 132 13.01 -5.94 -13.08
N GLU A 133 12.21 -6.58 -13.93
CA GLU A 133 12.48 -6.78 -15.37
C GLU A 133 11.92 -5.67 -16.26
N ALA A 134 11.19 -4.71 -15.69
CA ALA A 134 10.65 -3.57 -16.43
C ALA A 134 11.68 -2.45 -16.62
N GLN A 135 11.32 -1.43 -17.43
CA GLN A 135 12.16 -0.24 -17.61
C GLN A 135 12.38 0.48 -16.26
N PRO A 136 13.61 0.97 -15.97
CA PRO A 136 13.88 1.74 -14.77
C PRO A 136 12.95 2.94 -14.62
N PHE A 137 12.44 3.16 -13.40
CA PHE A 137 11.46 4.21 -13.14
C PHE A 137 12.01 5.63 -13.38
N ASP A 138 13.28 5.86 -13.08
CA ASP A 138 13.96 7.13 -13.36
C ASP A 138 14.07 7.42 -14.86
N GLN A 139 14.31 6.40 -15.68
CA GLN A 139 14.27 6.51 -17.13
C GLN A 139 12.84 6.82 -17.62
N THR A 140 11.83 6.12 -17.11
CA THR A 140 10.42 6.40 -17.44
C THR A 140 10.05 7.85 -17.11
N MET A 141 10.49 8.36 -15.96
CA MET A 141 10.27 9.77 -15.58
C MET A 141 10.96 10.76 -16.53
N ALA A 142 12.17 10.44 -17.02
CA ALA A 142 12.88 11.28 -17.97
C ALA A 142 12.22 11.29 -19.36
N GLU A 143 11.63 10.17 -19.77
CA GLU A 143 10.93 10.03 -21.05
C GLU A 143 9.52 10.63 -21.03
N GLN A 144 8.92 10.79 -19.84
CA GLN A 144 7.56 11.32 -19.65
C GLN A 144 7.55 12.45 -18.59
N PRO A 145 8.03 13.66 -18.93
CA PRO A 145 8.11 14.79 -18.00
C PRO A 145 6.75 15.20 -17.41
N GLU A 146 5.64 14.92 -18.08
CA GLU A 146 4.27 15.18 -17.60
C GLU A 146 3.89 14.36 -16.36
N LEU A 147 4.64 13.30 -16.04
CA LEU A 147 4.46 12.55 -14.80
C LEU A 147 4.92 13.34 -13.57
N GLU A 148 5.82 14.31 -13.75
CA GLU A 148 6.31 15.14 -12.68
C GLU A 148 5.17 16.00 -12.10
N GLY A 149 5.00 15.98 -10.78
CA GLY A 149 3.89 16.66 -10.10
C GLY A 149 2.51 16.03 -10.29
N SER A 150 2.38 14.96 -11.08
CA SER A 150 1.12 14.24 -11.29
C SER A 150 0.72 13.35 -10.09
N ASP A 151 -0.44 12.71 -10.20
CA ASP A 151 -0.90 11.71 -9.24
C ASP A 151 -0.38 10.33 -9.63
N LEU A 152 0.60 9.83 -8.87
CA LEU A 152 1.27 8.56 -9.13
C LEU A 152 0.81 7.48 -8.13
N GLY A 153 0.49 6.30 -8.65
CA GLY A 153 0.18 5.11 -7.87
C GLY A 153 1.22 4.02 -8.06
N PHE A 154 1.59 3.34 -6.99
CA PHE A 154 2.55 2.23 -7.01
C PHE A 154 1.92 0.99 -6.37
N VAL A 155 1.92 -0.13 -7.09
CA VAL A 155 1.42 -1.41 -6.60
C VAL A 155 2.59 -2.27 -6.15
N LEU A 156 2.50 -2.72 -4.91
CA LEU A 156 3.47 -3.57 -4.22
C LEU A 156 2.78 -4.85 -3.79
N SER A 157 3.49 -5.96 -3.90
CA SER A 157 3.05 -7.25 -3.36
C SER A 157 3.75 -7.59 -2.05
N ASP A 158 3.20 -8.55 -1.31
CA ASP A 158 3.82 -9.14 -0.13
C ASP A 158 4.95 -10.12 -0.53
N ASP A 159 5.01 -11.31 0.06
CA ASP A 159 5.96 -12.34 -0.30
C ASP A 159 5.49 -13.26 -1.42
N GLN A 160 4.31 -13.01 -1.99
CA GLN A 160 3.82 -13.69 -3.18
C GLN A 160 3.88 -12.77 -4.40
N PRO A 161 4.08 -13.32 -5.61
CA PRO A 161 4.06 -12.52 -6.83
C PRO A 161 2.65 -11.96 -7.07
N LEU A 162 2.57 -10.74 -7.59
CA LEU A 162 1.32 -10.16 -8.08
C LEU A 162 0.97 -10.79 -9.43
N ALA A 163 -0.23 -11.34 -9.56
CA ALA A 163 -0.71 -11.97 -10.78
C ALA A 163 -1.67 -11.06 -11.56
N ASP A 164 -1.85 -11.32 -12.86
CA ASP A 164 -2.75 -10.53 -13.72
C ASP A 164 -4.22 -10.56 -13.24
N VAL A 165 -4.61 -11.63 -12.55
CA VAL A 165 -5.94 -11.75 -11.94
C VAL A 165 -6.17 -10.70 -10.85
N ASP A 166 -5.12 -10.30 -10.12
CA ASP A 166 -5.21 -9.29 -9.05
C ASP A 166 -5.51 -7.90 -9.63
N LEU A 167 -5.05 -7.66 -10.86
CA LEU A 167 -5.27 -6.41 -11.59
C LEU A 167 -6.71 -6.29 -12.12
N GLY A 168 -7.47 -7.39 -12.18
CA GLY A 168 -8.89 -7.37 -12.57
C GLY A 168 -9.15 -6.79 -13.97
N GLY A 169 -8.22 -6.99 -14.91
CA GLY A 169 -8.32 -6.48 -16.28
C GLY A 169 -7.91 -5.02 -16.47
N HIS A 170 -7.42 -4.36 -15.43
CA HIS A 170 -6.86 -3.02 -15.54
C HIS A 170 -5.48 -3.05 -16.19
N THR A 171 -5.28 -2.26 -17.24
CA THR A 171 -3.95 -2.02 -17.81
C THR A 171 -3.19 -1.04 -16.93
N VAL A 172 -2.07 -1.50 -16.38
CA VAL A 172 -1.18 -0.70 -15.52
C VAL A 172 0.23 -0.73 -16.10
N ALA A 173 0.95 0.38 -15.99
CA ALA A 173 2.34 0.44 -16.40
C ALA A 173 3.19 -0.41 -15.45
N ARG A 174 4.40 -0.80 -15.90
CA ARG A 174 5.38 -1.51 -15.06
C ARG A 174 6.66 -0.71 -15.03
N CYS A 175 7.33 -0.66 -13.89
CA CYS A 175 8.64 -0.03 -13.78
C CYS A 175 9.53 -0.79 -12.80
N SER A 176 10.84 -0.68 -13.01
CA SER A 176 11.87 -1.27 -12.17
C SER A 176 12.50 -0.21 -11.26
N LEU A 177 12.97 -0.62 -10.09
CA LEU A 177 13.82 0.19 -9.20
C LEU A 177 15.26 -0.33 -9.16
N GLY A 178 15.61 -1.20 -10.10
CA GLY A 178 16.89 -1.89 -10.19
C GLY A 178 16.71 -3.38 -10.51
N ASN A 179 17.81 -4.06 -10.81
CA ASN A 179 17.84 -5.46 -11.25
C ASN A 179 17.62 -6.50 -10.13
N ARG A 180 17.10 -6.09 -8.97
CA ARG A 180 16.84 -6.96 -7.83
C ARG A 180 15.42 -6.82 -7.36
N TRP A 181 14.82 -7.96 -7.01
CA TRP A 181 13.56 -7.99 -6.28
C TRP A 181 13.79 -7.49 -4.85
N LEU A 182 13.22 -6.33 -4.55
CA LEU A 182 13.33 -5.68 -3.25
C LEU A 182 12.15 -6.05 -2.36
N GLN A 183 12.34 -6.01 -1.05
CA GLN A 183 11.21 -6.01 -0.13
C GLN A 183 10.37 -4.74 -0.34
N GLY A 184 9.05 -4.85 -0.25
CA GLY A 184 8.14 -3.74 -0.57
C GLY A 184 8.47 -2.43 0.15
N HIS A 185 8.83 -2.47 1.43
CA HIS A 185 9.21 -1.27 2.19
C HIS A 185 10.49 -0.59 1.67
N ALA A 186 11.47 -1.35 1.19
CA ALA A 186 12.69 -0.80 0.58
C ALA A 186 12.37 -0.14 -0.77
N ALA A 187 11.48 -0.77 -1.56
CA ALA A 187 10.99 -0.20 -2.80
C ALA A 187 10.27 1.15 -2.56
N VAL A 188 9.43 1.25 -1.53
CA VAL A 188 8.78 2.50 -1.11
C VAL A 188 9.81 3.60 -0.82
N HIS A 189 10.87 3.30 -0.06
CA HIS A 189 11.91 4.27 0.25
C HIS A 189 12.63 4.78 -1.01
N ILE A 190 12.92 3.90 -1.97
CA ILE A 190 13.56 4.28 -3.23
C ILE A 190 12.63 5.14 -4.08
N VAL A 191 11.34 4.77 -4.21
CA VAL A 191 10.34 5.59 -4.90
C VAL A 191 10.27 6.98 -4.29
N HIS A 192 10.20 7.07 -2.95
CA HIS A 192 10.23 8.35 -2.27
C HIS A 192 11.49 9.15 -2.56
N TRP A 193 12.66 8.52 -2.48
CA TRP A 193 13.93 9.19 -2.76
C TRP A 193 14.00 9.70 -4.21
N LEU A 194 13.55 8.91 -5.20
CA LEU A 194 13.51 9.34 -6.59
C LEU A 194 12.59 10.55 -6.78
N LEU A 195 11.38 10.51 -6.21
CA LEU A 195 10.40 11.58 -6.34
C LEU A 195 10.73 12.81 -5.49
N ASP A 196 11.46 12.66 -4.38
CA ASP A 196 11.92 13.78 -3.53
C ASP A 196 13.11 14.52 -4.15
N ARG A 197 13.83 13.92 -5.11
CA ARG A 197 14.96 14.57 -5.80
C ARG A 197 14.56 15.38 -7.02
N GLN A 198 13.33 15.20 -7.50
CA GLN A 198 12.78 15.92 -8.65
C GLN A 198 12.10 17.24 -8.23
N GLY A 199 11.51 17.27 -7.03
CA GLY A 199 10.99 18.49 -6.40
C GLY A 199 12.01 19.20 -5.52
#